data_AF-A0A2S2NR66-F1
#
_entry.id   AF-A0A2S2NR66-F1
#
_cell.length_a   1.000
_cell.length_b   1.000
_cell.length_c   1.000
_cell.angle_alpha   90.00
_cell.angle_beta   90.00
_cell.angle_gamma   90.00
#
_symmetry.space_group_name_H-M   'P 1'
#
loop_
_entity.id
_entity.type
_entity.pdbx_description
1 polymer ?
#
loop_
_entity_poly.entity_id
_entity_poly.type
_entity_poly.pdbx_seq_one_letter_code
_entity_poly.pdbx_strand_id
1 'polypeptide(L)'
;LIVGDLIPRETDVWRLYLNLHKIIDLCCARKIQPECAAQIDSIVAEHNRLYIQYSETPLKPKFHILTHYGRLLLKNGPIILTSVIRFEAKHKILKSIANSIPCRINLGYTLARKIQLQTMNRLLTLSGLQPDLKVGPGKSVISKVELTYNVYKSIPSELANESYKVSWVEYKGIYYKIGLILVIQTNL
;
A
#
# COMPACT_ATOMS: atom_id res chain seq x y z
N LEU A 1 -15.19 21.82 1.28
CA LEU A 1 -14.29 22.94 0.93
C LEU A 1 -15.17 24.18 0.73
N ILE A 2 -15.01 25.27 1.49
CA ILE A 2 -15.95 26.42 1.53
C ILE A 2 -15.74 27.41 0.34
N VAL A 3 -14.77 27.14 -0.54
CA VAL A 3 -14.36 28.07 -1.64
C VAL A 3 -14.73 27.52 -3.04
N GLY A 4 -15.50 26.42 -3.13
CA GLY A 4 -15.75 25.70 -4.37
C GLY A 4 -16.46 26.50 -5.47
N ASP A 5 -17.28 27.48 -5.07
CA ASP A 5 -18.11 28.28 -5.99
C ASP A 5 -17.33 29.46 -6.61
N LEU A 6 -16.18 29.81 -6.02
CA LEU A 6 -15.30 30.89 -6.49
C LEU A 6 -14.19 30.38 -7.43
N ILE A 7 -14.11 29.06 -7.66
CA ILE A 7 -13.07 28.47 -8.49
C ILE A 7 -13.56 28.40 -9.94
N PRO A 8 -12.90 29.11 -10.88
CA PRO A 8 -13.27 29.05 -12.29
C PRO A 8 -12.85 27.70 -12.89
N ARG A 9 -13.83 26.78 -12.97
CA ARG A 9 -13.63 25.36 -13.31
C ARG A 9 -13.12 25.12 -14.73
N GLU A 10 -13.37 26.06 -15.63
CA GLU A 10 -12.99 26.01 -17.05
C GLU A 10 -11.53 26.43 -17.30
N THR A 11 -10.80 26.86 -16.28
CA THR A 11 -9.43 27.36 -16.46
C THR A 11 -8.41 26.22 -16.57
N ASP A 12 -7.44 26.39 -17.47
CA ASP A 12 -6.32 25.45 -17.62
C ASP A 12 -5.42 25.39 -16.36
N VAL A 13 -5.39 26.46 -15.55
CA VAL A 13 -4.73 26.45 -14.24
C VAL A 13 -5.46 25.53 -13.27
N TRP A 14 -6.80 25.48 -13.30
CA TRP A 14 -7.56 24.51 -12.54
C TRP A 14 -7.33 23.09 -13.06
N ARG A 15 -7.25 22.92 -14.38
CA ARG A 15 -6.90 21.63 -15.00
C ARG A 15 -5.51 21.13 -14.58
N LEU A 16 -4.53 22.02 -14.48
CA LEU A 16 -3.19 21.72 -13.96
C LEU A 16 -3.27 21.12 -12.54
N TYR A 17 -4.05 21.74 -11.66
CA TYR A 17 -4.29 21.26 -10.29
C TYR A 17 -5.02 19.92 -10.26
N LEU A 18 -6.09 19.77 -11.04
CA LEU A 18 -6.84 18.51 -11.13
C LEU A 18 -5.99 17.36 -11.64
N ASN A 19 -5.13 17.61 -12.64
CA ASN A 19 -4.20 16.61 -13.15
C ASN A 19 -3.20 16.19 -12.07
N LEU A 20 -2.68 17.13 -11.29
CA LEU A 20 -1.80 16.80 -10.15
C LEU A 20 -2.53 15.92 -9.13
N HIS A 21 -3.79 16.26 -8.80
CA HIS A 21 -4.58 15.47 -7.86
C HIS A 21 -4.80 14.04 -8.37
N LYS A 22 -5.17 13.87 -9.65
CA LYS A 22 -5.32 12.55 -10.29
C LYS A 22 -4.02 11.74 -10.24
N ILE A 23 -2.87 12.38 -10.49
CA ILE A 23 -1.57 11.71 -10.38
C ILE A 23 -1.36 11.21 -8.94
N ILE A 24 -1.60 12.07 -7.94
CA ILE A 24 -1.44 11.70 -6.53
C ILE A 24 -2.38 10.54 -6.15
N ASP A 25 -3.64 10.57 -6.59
CA ASP A 25 -4.61 9.52 -6.32
C ASP A 25 -4.16 8.16 -6.87
N LEU A 26 -3.67 8.14 -8.13
CA LEU A 26 -3.13 6.93 -8.75
C LEU A 26 -1.86 6.44 -8.05
N CYS A 27 -0.94 7.35 -7.69
CA CYS A 27 0.30 7.00 -7.00
C CYS A 27 0.06 6.47 -5.58
N CYS A 28 -0.96 6.99 -4.89
CA CYS A 28 -1.34 6.61 -3.54
C CYS A 28 -2.25 5.37 -3.47
N ALA A 29 -2.74 4.88 -4.63
CA ALA A 29 -3.57 3.70 -4.68
C ALA A 29 -2.79 2.45 -4.27
N ARG A 30 -3.27 1.74 -3.24
CA ARG A 30 -2.68 0.47 -2.77
C ARG A 30 -2.94 -0.71 -3.70
N LYS A 31 -4.01 -0.63 -4.50
CA LYS A 31 -4.40 -1.61 -5.51
C LYS A 31 -4.62 -0.84 -6.80
N ILE A 32 -3.83 -1.16 -7.81
CA ILE A 32 -3.86 -0.47 -9.09
C ILE A 32 -3.57 -1.49 -10.19
N GLN A 33 -4.28 -1.37 -11.29
CA GLN A 33 -4.14 -2.23 -12.45
C GLN A 33 -2.90 -1.82 -13.26
N PRO A 34 -2.15 -2.77 -13.86
CA PRO A 34 -1.00 -2.45 -14.71
C PRO A 34 -1.34 -1.51 -15.86
N GLU A 35 -2.56 -1.60 -16.40
CA GLU A 35 -3.07 -0.78 -17.50
C GLU A 35 -3.16 0.71 -17.11
N CYS A 36 -3.25 1.02 -15.80
CA CYS A 36 -3.18 2.39 -15.31
C CYS A 36 -1.82 3.04 -15.55
N ALA A 37 -0.76 2.30 -15.89
CA ALA A 37 0.55 2.88 -16.21
C ALA A 37 0.45 3.87 -17.38
N ALA A 38 -0.26 3.50 -18.45
CA ALA A 38 -0.48 4.39 -19.60
C ALA A 38 -1.30 5.64 -19.22
N GLN A 39 -2.23 5.50 -18.28
CA GLN A 39 -3.01 6.63 -17.76
C GLN A 39 -2.14 7.59 -16.95
N ILE A 40 -1.25 7.07 -16.09
CA ILE A 40 -0.28 7.88 -15.35
C ILE A 40 0.60 8.67 -16.33
N ASP A 41 1.17 8.01 -17.33
CA ASP A 41 2.05 8.66 -18.30
C ASP A 41 1.33 9.77 -19.09
N SER A 42 0.09 9.51 -19.50
CA SER A 42 -0.76 10.50 -20.19
C SER A 42 -1.07 11.71 -19.31
N ILE A 43 -1.51 11.50 -18.06
CA ILE A 43 -1.88 12.60 -17.15
C ILE A 43 -0.62 13.40 -16.73
N VAL A 44 0.52 12.73 -16.52
CA VAL A 44 1.79 13.38 -16.21
C VAL A 44 2.27 14.24 -17.38
N ALA A 45 2.18 13.74 -18.61
CA ALA A 45 2.55 14.51 -19.80
C ALA A 45 1.72 15.80 -19.91
N GLU A 46 0.39 15.70 -19.74
CA GLU A 46 -0.49 16.86 -19.79
C GLU A 46 -0.25 17.82 -18.63
N HIS A 47 -0.03 17.31 -17.41
CA HIS A 47 0.34 18.12 -16.25
C HIS A 47 1.65 18.90 -16.49
N ASN A 48 2.68 18.22 -16.99
CA ASN A 48 3.98 18.84 -17.23
C ASN A 48 3.92 19.89 -18.36
N ARG A 49 3.13 19.63 -19.41
CA ARG A 49 2.87 20.60 -20.50
C ARG A 49 2.25 21.88 -19.94
N LEU A 50 1.16 21.74 -19.18
CA LEU A 50 0.48 22.87 -18.53
C LEU A 50 1.40 23.58 -17.53
N TYR A 51 2.21 22.83 -16.77
CA TYR A 51 3.14 23.41 -15.80
C TYR A 51 4.15 24.34 -16.48
N ILE A 52 4.78 23.90 -17.57
CA ILE A 52 5.75 24.70 -18.31
C ILE A 52 5.07 25.94 -18.91
N GLN A 53 3.88 25.77 -19.49
CA GLN A 53 3.11 26.85 -20.11
C GLN A 53 2.75 27.96 -19.12
N TYR A 54 2.29 27.63 -17.91
CA TYR A 54 1.78 28.62 -16.94
C TYR A 54 2.82 29.10 -15.92
N SER A 55 3.85 28.30 -15.65
CA SER A 55 4.90 28.72 -14.71
C SER A 55 6.04 29.47 -15.39
N GLU A 56 6.17 29.37 -16.72
CA GLU A 56 7.30 29.91 -17.49
C GLU A 56 8.67 29.46 -16.94
N THR A 57 8.70 28.35 -16.20
CA THR A 57 9.91 27.78 -15.60
C THR A 57 10.18 26.37 -16.13
N PRO A 58 11.45 25.93 -16.15
CA PRO A 58 11.76 24.56 -16.46
C PRO A 58 11.14 23.59 -15.46
N LEU A 59 10.93 22.36 -15.92
CA LEU A 59 10.32 21.31 -15.13
C LEU A 59 11.16 21.01 -13.89
N LYS A 60 10.55 21.10 -12.70
CA LYS A 60 11.25 20.74 -11.45
C LYS A 60 11.60 19.25 -11.45
N PRO A 61 12.70 18.84 -10.80
CA PRO A 61 13.12 17.43 -10.73
C PRO A 61 12.00 16.47 -10.30
N LYS A 62 11.14 16.89 -9.35
CA LYS A 62 9.99 16.09 -8.90
C LYS A 62 9.03 15.72 -10.05
N PHE A 63 8.77 16.63 -10.97
CA PHE A 63 7.84 16.42 -12.07
C PHE A 63 8.50 15.68 -13.23
N HIS A 64 9.81 15.84 -13.41
CA HIS A 64 10.58 14.99 -14.32
C HIS A 64 10.58 13.53 -13.85
N ILE A 65 10.82 13.28 -12.56
CA ILE A 65 10.80 11.93 -11.97
C ILE A 65 9.44 11.24 -12.15
N LEU A 66 8.32 11.99 -12.10
CA LEU A 66 6.97 11.44 -12.35
C LEU A 66 6.83 10.81 -13.73
N THR A 67 7.60 11.23 -14.74
CA THR A 67 7.55 10.62 -16.08
C THR A 67 8.00 9.16 -16.10
N HIS A 68 8.66 8.70 -15.04
CA HIS A 68 9.07 7.31 -14.89
C HIS A 68 8.08 6.45 -14.09
N TYR A 69 7.00 7.03 -13.58
CA TYR A 69 6.09 6.34 -12.66
C TYR A 69 5.27 5.24 -13.34
N GLY A 70 4.86 5.40 -14.60
CA GLY A 70 4.22 4.31 -15.35
C GLY A 70 5.12 3.07 -15.46
N ARG A 71 6.38 3.26 -15.82
CA ARG A 71 7.39 2.18 -15.85
C ARG A 71 7.66 1.58 -14.47
N LEU A 72 7.73 2.40 -13.42
CA LEU A 72 7.92 1.92 -12.05
C LEU A 72 6.73 1.08 -11.58
N LEU A 73 5.51 1.47 -11.96
CA LEU A 73 4.30 0.71 -11.64
C LEU A 73 4.34 -0.69 -12.26
N LEU A 74 4.72 -0.80 -13.54
CA LEU A 74 4.81 -2.09 -14.22
C LEU A 74 5.89 -3.00 -13.63
N LYS A 75 7.01 -2.43 -13.16
CA LYS A 75 8.13 -3.21 -12.62
C LYS A 75 7.97 -3.59 -11.15
N ASN A 76 7.49 -2.67 -10.32
CA ASN A 76 7.48 -2.80 -8.86
C ASN A 76 6.07 -2.97 -8.28
N GLY A 77 5.03 -2.79 -9.08
CA GLY A 77 3.66 -2.72 -8.61
C GLY A 77 3.31 -1.37 -7.96
N PRO A 78 2.28 -1.32 -7.10
CA PRO A 78 1.75 -0.08 -6.53
C PRO A 78 2.81 0.77 -5.80
N ILE A 79 3.00 2.01 -6.26
CA ILE A 79 4.11 2.91 -5.86
C ILE A 79 4.04 3.28 -4.37
N ILE A 80 2.84 3.40 -3.82
CA ILE A 80 2.63 3.72 -2.39
C ILE A 80 3.28 2.70 -1.45
N LEU A 81 3.44 1.45 -1.89
CA LEU A 81 4.04 0.38 -1.08
C LEU A 81 5.55 0.55 -0.92
N THR A 82 6.20 1.26 -1.84
CA THR A 82 7.62 1.63 -1.75
C THR A 82 7.84 3.00 -1.10
N SER A 83 6.78 3.65 -0.63
CA SER A 83 6.87 5.00 -0.05
C SER A 83 7.52 5.01 1.34
N VAL A 84 8.17 6.14 1.66
CA VAL A 84 8.78 6.37 2.98
C VAL A 84 7.84 6.99 4.02
N ILE A 85 6.56 7.19 3.68
CA ILE A 85 5.57 7.86 4.54
C ILE A 85 5.45 7.16 5.90
N ARG A 86 5.58 5.82 5.93
CA ARG A 86 5.53 5.04 7.18
C ARG A 86 6.75 5.28 8.08
N PHE A 87 7.93 5.51 7.51
CA PHE A 87 9.12 5.86 8.28
C PHE A 87 8.95 7.26 8.90
N GLU A 88 8.42 8.22 8.16
CA GLU A 88 8.14 9.56 8.70
C GLU A 88 7.06 9.55 9.79
N ALA A 89 6.02 8.73 9.63
CA ALA A 89 5.02 8.53 10.68
C ALA A 89 5.65 8.00 11.98
N LYS A 90 6.66 7.13 11.89
CA LYS A 90 7.41 6.63 13.06
C LYS A 90 8.21 7.74 13.74
N HIS A 91 8.80 8.67 12.98
CA HIS A 91 9.51 9.83 13.55
C HIS A 91 8.61 10.74 14.37
N LYS A 92 7.33 10.90 14.02
CA LYS A 92 6.36 11.70 14.79
C LYS A 92 6.24 11.23 16.24
N ILE A 93 6.17 9.92 16.44
CA ILE A 93 6.09 9.31 17.79
C ILE A 93 7.35 9.66 18.58
N LEU A 94 8.51 9.55 17.95
CA LEU A 94 9.79 9.83 18.60
C LEU A 94 9.93 11.31 19.01
N LYS A 95 9.54 12.23 18.13
CA LYS A 95 9.53 13.68 18.41
C LYS A 95 8.59 14.00 19.57
N SER A 96 7.42 13.36 19.64
CA SER A 96 6.49 13.52 20.76
C SER A 96 7.14 13.10 22.09
N ILE A 97 7.80 11.94 22.13
CA ILE A 97 8.50 11.46 23.33
C ILE A 97 9.62 12.42 23.73
N ALA A 98 10.42 12.87 22.75
CA ALA A 98 11.51 13.82 22.99
C ALA A 98 10.99 15.11 23.63
N ASN A 99 9.92 15.68 23.10
CA ASN A 99 9.33 16.91 23.62
C ASN A 99 8.81 16.76 25.05
N SER A 100 8.27 15.60 25.42
CA SER A 100 7.76 15.32 26.77
C SER A 100 8.84 15.10 27.83
N ILE A 101 10.07 14.80 27.44
CA ILE A 101 11.17 14.60 28.40
C ILE A 101 11.69 15.99 28.82
N PRO A 102 11.84 16.30 30.11
CA PRO A 102 12.43 17.58 30.55
C PRO A 102 13.97 17.53 30.54
N CYS A 103 14.58 16.38 30.82
CA CYS A 103 16.03 16.21 30.85
C CYS A 103 16.60 15.99 29.44
N ARG A 104 17.54 16.85 29.03
CA ARG A 104 18.18 16.79 27.69
C ARG A 104 19.53 16.08 27.69
N ILE A 105 20.05 15.71 28.86
CA ILE A 105 21.32 14.98 28.96
C ILE A 105 21.15 13.60 28.32
N ASN A 106 21.99 13.28 27.33
CA ASN A 106 21.96 12.02 26.59
C ASN A 106 20.56 11.65 26.05
N LEU A 107 19.85 12.62 25.47
CA LEU A 107 18.50 12.42 24.93
C LEU A 107 18.44 11.25 23.95
N GLY A 108 19.45 11.11 23.06
CA GLY A 108 19.53 10.00 22.11
C GLY A 108 19.51 8.62 22.78
N TYR A 109 20.25 8.45 23.89
CA TYR A 109 20.24 7.22 24.67
C TYR A 109 18.86 6.94 25.27
N THR A 110 18.22 7.95 25.85
CA THR A 110 16.87 7.83 26.43
C THR A 110 15.84 7.42 25.38
N LEU A 111 15.90 8.05 24.20
CA LEU A 111 15.02 7.74 23.07
C LEU A 111 15.26 6.33 22.53
N ALA A 112 16.52 5.93 22.34
CA ALA A 112 16.89 4.59 21.90
C ALA A 112 16.36 3.51 22.87
N ARG A 113 16.58 3.70 24.17
CA ARG A 113 16.06 2.80 25.22
C ARG A 113 14.54 2.70 25.18
N LYS A 114 13.82 3.82 24.96
CA LYS A 114 12.36 3.81 24.84
C LYS A 114 11.89 3.01 23.63
N ILE A 115 12.53 3.18 22.47
CA ILE A 115 12.21 2.42 21.25
C ILE A 115 12.47 0.92 21.46
N GLN A 116 13.58 0.56 22.10
CA GLN A 116 13.90 -0.83 22.44
C GLN A 116 12.79 -1.45 23.30
N LEU A 117 12.39 -0.79 24.38
CA LEU A 117 11.31 -1.26 25.26
C LEU A 117 9.96 -1.39 24.52
N GLN A 118 9.59 -0.41 23.68
CA GLN A 118 8.37 -0.50 22.86
C GLN A 118 8.43 -1.69 21.89
N THR A 119 9.59 -1.94 21.31
CA THR A 119 9.80 -3.07 20.39
C THR A 119 9.71 -4.40 21.12
N MET A 120 10.35 -4.53 22.30
CA MET A 120 10.26 -5.73 23.13
C MET A 120 8.81 -6.01 23.53
N ASN A 121 8.08 -5.01 24.01
CA ASN A 121 6.66 -5.18 24.35
C ASN A 121 5.84 -5.67 23.15
N ARG A 122 6.06 -5.11 21.96
CA ARG A 122 5.37 -5.54 20.73
C ARG A 122 5.66 -7.00 20.39
N LEU A 123 6.90 -7.44 20.54
CA LEU A 123 7.31 -8.82 20.27
C LEU A 123 6.71 -9.79 21.28
N LEU A 124 6.80 -9.47 22.58
CA LEU A 124 6.25 -10.31 23.66
C LEU A 124 4.73 -10.47 23.58
N THR A 125 4.03 -9.40 23.23
CA THR A 125 2.56 -9.41 23.08
C THR A 125 2.09 -9.88 21.70
N LEU A 126 3.02 -10.14 20.76
CA LEU A 126 2.74 -10.40 19.34
C LEU A 126 1.81 -9.35 18.69
N SER A 127 1.78 -8.14 19.25
CA SER A 127 0.87 -7.07 18.83
C SER A 127 1.21 -6.62 17.40
N GLY A 128 0.27 -6.81 16.48
CA GLY A 128 0.46 -6.52 15.06
C GLY A 128 1.42 -7.46 14.32
N LEU A 129 1.81 -8.58 14.95
CA LEU A 129 2.59 -9.66 14.33
C LEU A 129 1.78 -10.95 14.18
N GLN A 130 0.59 -11.02 14.78
CA GLN A 130 -0.31 -12.16 14.60
C GLN A 130 -0.72 -12.29 13.13
N PRO A 131 -0.92 -13.53 12.63
CA PRO A 131 -1.44 -13.74 11.28
C PRO A 131 -2.77 -13.00 11.14
N ASP A 132 -2.84 -12.06 10.20
CA ASP A 132 -4.06 -11.35 9.84
C ASP A 132 -4.94 -12.26 8.96
N LEU A 133 -5.27 -13.43 9.49
CA LEU A 133 -6.15 -14.41 8.87
C LEU A 133 -7.48 -14.36 9.61
N LYS A 134 -8.50 -13.78 8.97
CA LYS A 134 -9.88 -13.87 9.43
C LYS A 134 -10.63 -14.80 8.50
N VAL A 135 -11.27 -15.79 9.08
CA VAL A 135 -12.03 -16.80 8.35
C VAL A 135 -13.50 -16.67 8.71
N GLY A 136 -14.35 -16.71 7.68
CA GLY A 136 -15.78 -16.88 7.87
C GLY A 136 -16.14 -18.30 8.35
N PRO A 137 -17.43 -18.58 8.60
CA PRO A 137 -17.89 -19.92 8.92
C PRO A 137 -17.48 -20.92 7.81
N GLY A 138 -17.03 -22.10 8.22
CA GLY A 138 -16.50 -23.10 7.32
C GLY A 138 -16.57 -24.52 7.88
N LYS A 139 -16.18 -25.48 7.04
CA LYS A 139 -16.06 -26.90 7.39
C LYS A 139 -14.70 -27.40 6.93
N SER A 140 -14.09 -28.29 7.72
CA SER A 140 -12.92 -29.05 7.28
C SER A 140 -13.34 -29.97 6.14
N VAL A 141 -12.60 -29.93 5.04
CA VAL A 141 -12.85 -30.78 3.88
C VAL A 141 -11.58 -31.57 3.56
N ILE A 142 -11.76 -32.82 3.17
CA ILE A 142 -10.66 -33.64 2.66
C ILE A 142 -10.52 -33.31 1.16
N SER A 143 -9.40 -32.70 0.76
CA SER A 143 -9.11 -32.24 -0.61
C SER A 143 -9.43 -33.26 -1.70
N LYS A 144 -9.28 -34.56 -1.40
CA LYS A 144 -9.47 -35.66 -2.35
C LYS A 144 -10.94 -35.88 -2.79
N VAL A 145 -11.92 -35.35 -2.06
CA VAL A 145 -13.35 -35.72 -2.26
C VAL A 145 -14.18 -34.61 -2.91
N GLU A 146 -13.86 -33.33 -2.70
CA GLU A 146 -14.69 -32.20 -3.17
C GLU A 146 -14.06 -31.30 -4.25
N LEU A 147 -12.76 -31.43 -4.54
CA LEU A 147 -12.12 -30.66 -5.62
C LEU A 147 -12.35 -31.36 -6.96
N THR A 148 -12.83 -30.63 -7.96
CA THR A 148 -12.95 -31.14 -9.34
C THR A 148 -11.62 -31.75 -9.78
N TYR A 149 -11.65 -33.00 -10.27
CA TYR A 149 -10.47 -33.82 -10.61
C TYR A 149 -9.34 -33.07 -11.36
N ASN A 150 -9.72 -32.15 -12.27
CA ASN A 150 -8.78 -31.33 -13.04
C ASN A 150 -7.97 -30.33 -12.19
N VAL A 151 -8.56 -29.80 -11.12
CA VAL A 151 -7.90 -28.86 -10.21
C VAL A 151 -6.96 -29.62 -9.27
N TYR A 152 -7.38 -30.79 -8.79
CA TYR A 152 -6.56 -31.64 -7.92
C TYR A 152 -5.27 -32.09 -8.61
N LYS A 153 -5.33 -32.50 -9.88
CA LYS A 153 -4.15 -32.93 -10.65
C LYS A 153 -3.11 -31.81 -10.87
N SER A 154 -3.56 -30.55 -10.79
CA SER A 154 -2.71 -29.37 -10.99
C SER A 154 -2.06 -28.86 -9.69
N ILE A 155 -2.50 -29.37 -8.53
CA ILE A 155 -2.00 -28.95 -7.21
C ILE A 155 -0.85 -29.87 -6.80
N PRO A 156 0.33 -29.33 -6.46
CA PRO A 156 1.45 -30.09 -5.91
C PRO A 156 1.04 -30.93 -4.69
N SER A 157 1.57 -32.15 -4.57
CA SER A 157 1.24 -33.11 -3.51
C SER A 157 1.43 -32.56 -2.09
N GLU A 158 2.35 -31.62 -1.92
CA GLU A 158 2.71 -30.98 -0.65
C GLU A 158 1.58 -30.11 -0.09
N LEU A 159 0.64 -29.69 -0.95
CA LEU A 159 -0.48 -28.80 -0.64
C LEU A 159 -1.79 -29.57 -0.37
N ALA A 160 -1.78 -30.90 -0.47
CA ALA A 160 -3.00 -31.72 -0.49
C ALA A 160 -3.48 -32.22 0.88
N ASN A 161 -2.77 -31.89 1.97
CA ASN A 161 -2.93 -32.59 3.25
C ASN A 161 -4.09 -32.07 4.12
N GLU A 162 -4.35 -30.75 4.15
CA GLU A 162 -5.47 -30.17 4.91
C GLU A 162 -6.12 -29.02 4.13
N SER A 163 -7.41 -29.15 3.81
CA SER A 163 -8.18 -28.07 3.17
C SER A 163 -9.35 -27.64 4.03
N TYR A 164 -9.59 -26.33 4.07
CA TYR A 164 -10.68 -25.75 4.84
C TYR A 164 -11.57 -24.95 3.89
N LYS A 165 -12.85 -25.34 3.80
CA LYS A 165 -13.83 -24.68 2.94
C LYS A 165 -14.58 -23.65 3.74
N VAL A 166 -14.49 -22.39 3.33
CA VAL A 166 -15.01 -21.24 4.06
C VAL A 166 -15.80 -20.34 3.12
N SER A 167 -16.80 -19.65 3.68
CA SER A 167 -17.61 -18.69 2.92
C SER A 167 -16.81 -17.49 2.42
N TRP A 168 -15.79 -17.07 3.18
CA TRP A 168 -14.88 -15.98 2.84
C TRP A 168 -13.61 -16.07 3.70
N VAL A 169 -12.53 -15.46 3.20
CA VAL A 169 -11.26 -15.28 3.93
C VAL A 169 -10.79 -13.85 3.76
N GLU A 170 -10.38 -13.21 4.84
CA GLU A 170 -9.55 -12.00 4.78
C GLU A 170 -8.13 -12.41 5.20
N TYR A 171 -7.17 -12.26 4.30
CA TYR A 171 -5.76 -12.52 4.59
C TYR A 171 -4.91 -11.32 4.17
N LYS A 172 -4.16 -10.74 5.12
CA LYS A 172 -3.30 -9.56 4.91
C LYS A 172 -4.06 -8.37 4.27
N GLY A 173 -5.31 -8.15 4.71
CA GLY A 173 -6.20 -7.11 4.16
C GLY A 173 -6.69 -7.34 2.72
N ILE A 174 -6.55 -8.55 2.19
CA ILE A 174 -7.17 -8.97 0.92
C ILE A 174 -8.35 -9.88 1.25
N TYR A 175 -9.52 -9.53 0.70
CA TYR A 175 -10.74 -10.31 0.85
C TYR A 175 -10.91 -11.28 -0.33
N TYR A 176 -11.05 -12.56 -0.03
CA TYR A 176 -11.21 -13.65 -0.99
C TYR A 176 -12.64 -14.21 -0.91
N LYS A 177 -13.24 -14.43 -2.08
CA LYS A 177 -14.59 -14.99 -2.26
C LYS A 177 -14.52 -16.45 -2.70
N ILE A 178 -15.66 -17.13 -2.63
CA ILE A 178 -15.86 -18.52 -3.09
C ILE A 178 -15.41 -18.66 -4.55
N GLY A 179 -14.68 -19.73 -4.87
CA GLY A 179 -14.12 -20.01 -6.20
C GLY A 179 -12.61 -19.83 -6.32
N LEU A 180 -11.94 -19.44 -5.23
CA LEU A 180 -10.49 -19.25 -5.15
C LEU A 180 -9.87 -20.24 -4.16
N ILE A 181 -8.65 -20.69 -4.44
CA ILE A 181 -7.84 -21.52 -3.54
C ILE A 181 -6.73 -20.63 -2.98
N LEU A 182 -6.68 -20.53 -1.64
CA LEU A 182 -5.66 -19.75 -0.94
C LEU A 182 -4.71 -20.70 -0.21
N VAL A 183 -3.43 -20.63 -0.55
CA VAL A 183 -2.36 -21.32 0.18
C VAL A 183 -1.87 -20.40 1.29
N ILE A 184 -2.13 -20.78 2.54
CA ILE A 184 -1.79 -19.96 3.71
C ILE A 184 -0.39 -20.31 4.25
N GLN A 185 -0.02 -21.59 4.18
CA GLN A 185 1.26 -22.10 4.67
C GLN A 185 1.72 -23.24 3.76
N THR A 186 2.97 -23.17 3.30
CA THR A 186 3.69 -24.27 2.68
C THR A 186 4.59 -24.89 3.74
N ASN A 187 4.42 -26.18 4.03
CA ASN A 187 5.42 -26.91 4.79
C ASN A 187 6.60 -27.17 3.84
N LEU A 188 7.67 -26.40 4.00
CA LEU A 188 8.99 -26.73 3.46
C LEU A 188 9.68 -27.71 4.40
#